data_AF-A0A0Q5W245-F1
#
_entry.id   AF-A0A0Q5W245-F1
#
_cell.length_a   1.000
_cell.length_b   1.000
_cell.length_c   1.000
_cell.angle_alpha   90.00
_cell.angle_beta   90.00
_cell.angle_gamma   90.00
#
_symmetry.space_group_name_H-M   'P 1'
#
loop_
_entity.id
_entity.type
_entity.pdbx_description
1 polymer ?
#
loop_
_entity_poly.entity_id
_entity_poly.type
_entity_poly.pdbx_seq_one_letter_code
_entity_poly.pdbx_strand_id
1 'polypeptide(L)'
;MPTSHEPPRPTAREPVTVFADHPDAGRVTLDGTHLVMVGDIDSRLFEHWSTGQPGTPVVETVDATGVTHLGSAGLVLLARLAQAAPAPIRLRAHPRTVWRPLQLTGLGALFRHEGP
;
A
#
# COMPACT_ATOMS: atom_id res chain seq x y z
N MET A 1 -19.90 -30.03 37.67
CA MET A 1 -18.82 -30.05 36.65
C MET A 1 -19.18 -29.03 35.57
N PRO A 2 -18.80 -27.74 35.68
CA PRO A 2 -18.97 -26.82 34.58
C PRO A 2 -17.82 -26.98 33.59
N THR A 3 -18.16 -27.28 32.34
CA THR A 3 -17.25 -27.24 31.20
C THR A 3 -16.77 -25.80 31.00
N SER A 4 -15.50 -25.53 31.29
CA SER A 4 -14.84 -24.28 30.92
C SER A 4 -14.86 -24.16 29.40
N HIS A 5 -15.70 -23.26 28.89
CA HIS A 5 -15.62 -22.79 27.52
C HIS A 5 -14.37 -21.92 27.42
N GLU A 6 -13.27 -22.49 26.91
CA GLU A 6 -12.10 -21.71 26.53
C GLU A 6 -12.53 -20.70 25.45
N PRO A 7 -12.29 -19.39 25.62
CA PRO A 7 -12.52 -18.43 24.55
C PRO A 7 -11.51 -18.69 23.42
N PRO A 8 -11.92 -18.56 22.14
CA PRO A 8 -10.99 -18.72 21.03
C PRO A 8 -9.84 -17.71 21.18
N ARG A 9 -8.59 -18.20 21.19
CA ARG A 9 -7.39 -17.36 21.11
C ARG A 9 -7.54 -16.42 19.91
N PRO A 10 -7.27 -15.12 20.05
CA PRO A 10 -7.14 -14.26 18.90
C PRO A 10 -6.00 -14.81 18.03
N THR A 11 -6.33 -15.28 16.84
CA THR A 11 -5.35 -15.53 15.78
C THR A 11 -4.55 -14.25 15.61
N ALA A 12 -3.24 -14.31 15.88
CA ALA A 12 -2.35 -13.17 15.75
C ALA A 12 -2.47 -12.61 14.33
N ARG A 13 -3.24 -11.53 14.16
CA ARG A 13 -3.15 -10.70 12.96
C ARG A 13 -1.74 -10.14 12.98
N GLU A 14 -0.99 -10.32 11.90
CA GLU A 14 0.28 -9.63 11.75
C GLU A 14 0.04 -8.13 11.99
N PRO A 15 0.97 -7.43 12.66
CA PRO A 15 0.78 -6.03 12.98
C PRO A 15 0.70 -5.23 11.68
N VAL A 16 -0.46 -4.64 11.41
CA VAL A 16 -0.63 -3.68 10.32
C VAL A 16 0.32 -2.53 10.57
N THR A 17 1.29 -2.39 9.67
CA THR A 17 2.32 -1.36 9.77
C THR A 17 1.83 -0.11 9.05
N VAL A 18 1.70 0.99 9.77
CA VAL A 18 1.34 2.28 9.20
C VAL A 18 2.61 2.97 8.71
N PHE A 19 2.71 3.18 7.39
CA PHE A 19 3.84 3.85 6.77
C PHE A 19 3.68 5.37 6.80
N ALA A 20 2.48 5.83 6.48
CA ALA A 20 2.09 7.23 6.56
C ALA A 20 0.60 7.34 6.86
N ASP A 21 0.23 8.33 7.66
CA ASP A 21 -1.15 8.62 8.01
C ASP A 21 -1.31 10.13 8.20
N HIS A 22 -2.19 10.72 7.40
CA HIS A 22 -2.52 12.14 7.48
C HIS A 22 -4.04 12.29 7.44
N PRO A 23 -4.66 12.91 8.46
CA PRO A 23 -6.12 12.94 8.62
C PRO A 23 -6.86 13.54 7.42
N ASP A 24 -6.27 14.55 6.78
CA ASP A 24 -6.89 15.25 5.64
C ASP A 24 -6.36 14.86 4.26
N ALA A 25 -5.36 13.97 4.18
CA ALA A 25 -4.75 13.60 2.89
C ALA A 25 -5.02 12.13 2.58
N GLY A 26 -4.43 11.23 3.34
CA GLY A 26 -4.54 9.81 3.04
C GLY A 26 -3.77 8.95 4.02
N ARG A 27 -3.69 7.66 3.69
CA ARG A 27 -3.05 6.66 4.53
C ARG A 27 -2.42 5.58 3.67
N VAL A 28 -1.23 5.14 4.10
CA VAL A 28 -0.53 3.97 3.55
C VAL A 28 -0.30 2.98 4.68
N THR A 29 -0.87 1.79 4.54
CA THR A 29 -0.69 0.68 5.47
C THR A 29 -0.15 -0.55 4.77
N LEU A 30 0.63 -1.35 5.48
CA LEU A 30 1.10 -2.65 5.03
C LEU A 30 0.58 -3.73 5.98
N ASP A 31 -0.07 -4.72 5.42
CA ASP A 31 -0.49 -5.94 6.11
C ASP A 31 0.28 -7.12 5.48
N GLY A 32 1.33 -7.58 6.15
CA GLY A 32 2.28 -8.54 5.57
C GLY A 32 2.96 -7.98 4.30
N THR A 33 2.62 -8.54 3.13
CA THR A 33 3.10 -8.10 1.81
C THR A 33 2.06 -7.33 0.99
N HIS A 34 0.90 -7.03 1.61
CA HIS A 34 -0.21 -6.33 0.99
C HIS A 34 -0.22 -4.85 1.42
N LEU A 35 0.13 -3.97 0.50
CA LEU A 35 0.11 -2.53 0.72
C LEU A 35 -1.26 -1.97 0.34
N VAL A 36 -1.88 -1.22 1.25
CA VAL A 36 -3.15 -0.53 1.02
C VAL A 36 -2.90 0.97 1.05
N MET A 37 -3.37 1.66 0.01
CA MET A 37 -3.28 3.11 -0.15
C MET A 37 -4.69 3.70 -0.29
N VAL A 38 -5.01 4.69 0.53
CA VAL A 38 -6.33 5.36 0.52
C VAL A 38 -6.16 6.87 0.61
N GLY A 39 -6.99 7.61 -0.12
CA GLY A 39 -6.95 9.08 -0.16
C GLY A 39 -5.91 9.62 -1.13
N ASP A 40 -5.39 10.80 -0.82
CA ASP A 40 -4.39 11.52 -1.59
C ASP A 40 -2.98 11.06 -1.21
N ILE A 41 -2.30 10.44 -2.18
CA ILE A 41 -0.94 9.92 -2.02
C ILE A 41 0.04 10.88 -2.69
N ASP A 42 0.37 11.96 -1.99
CA ASP A 42 1.23 13.05 -2.46
C ASP A 42 2.30 13.44 -1.43
N SER A 43 3.05 14.51 -1.67
CA SER A 43 4.12 14.93 -0.76
C SER A 43 3.64 15.25 0.66
N ARG A 44 2.40 15.71 0.87
CA ARG A 44 1.86 16.03 2.20
C ARG A 44 1.72 14.79 3.06
N LEU A 45 1.32 13.67 2.44
CA LEU A 45 1.27 12.39 3.13
C LEU A 45 2.68 11.92 3.54
N PHE A 46 3.68 12.14 2.68
CA PHE A 46 5.06 11.74 2.96
C PHE A 46 5.77 12.65 3.98
N GLU A 47 5.32 13.89 4.19
CA GLU A 47 5.75 14.71 5.32
C GLU A 47 5.40 14.07 6.68
N HIS A 48 4.36 13.23 6.70
CA HIS A 48 3.90 12.48 7.88
C HIS A 48 4.37 11.02 7.87
N TRP A 49 5.38 10.70 7.06
CA TRP A 49 5.96 9.36 7.00
C TRP A 49 6.66 9.03 8.32
N SER A 50 6.32 7.89 8.91
CA SER A 50 6.98 7.43 10.14
C SER A 50 8.42 7.05 9.83
N THR A 51 9.38 7.82 10.34
CA THR A 51 10.83 7.67 10.08
C THR A 51 11.47 6.44 10.75
N GLY A 52 10.67 5.53 11.30
CA GLY A 52 11.14 4.38 12.07
C GLY A 52 11.31 3.07 11.30
N GLN A 53 11.12 3.03 9.98
CA GLN A 53 11.10 1.75 9.25
C GLN A 53 12.47 1.36 8.64
N PRO A 54 13.05 0.22 9.04
CA PRO A 54 14.29 -0.27 8.46
C PRO A 54 14.03 -0.92 7.09
N GLY A 55 14.27 -0.15 6.02
CA GLY A 55 14.33 -0.67 4.64
C GLY A 55 13.02 -0.59 3.85
N THR A 56 13.12 -0.87 2.55
CA THR A 56 11.96 -0.96 1.64
C THR A 56 11.24 -2.28 1.91
N PRO A 57 9.94 -2.27 2.27
CA PRO A 57 9.20 -3.50 2.51
C PRO A 57 9.07 -4.33 1.23
N VAL A 58 9.02 -5.65 1.39
CA VAL A 58 8.66 -6.56 0.30
C VAL A 58 7.15 -6.48 0.09
N VAL A 59 6.74 -5.96 -1.06
CA VAL A 59 5.32 -5.81 -1.42
C VAL A 59 5.02 -6.70 -2.62
N GLU A 60 4.01 -7.56 -2.50
CA GLU A 60 3.54 -8.40 -3.60
C GLU A 60 2.26 -7.85 -4.23
N THR A 61 1.45 -7.14 -3.44
CA THR A 61 0.14 -6.65 -3.87
C THR A 61 -0.08 -5.25 -3.34
N VAL A 62 -0.60 -4.37 -4.19
CA VAL A 62 -0.97 -3.00 -3.87
C VAL A 62 -2.46 -2.83 -4.16
N ASP A 63 -3.25 -2.55 -3.13
CA ASP A 63 -4.61 -2.04 -3.28
C ASP A 63 -4.58 -0.51 -3.22
N ALA A 64 -4.85 0.09 -4.36
CA ALA A 64 -4.96 1.52 -4.57
C ALA A 64 -6.38 1.91 -5.06
N THR A 65 -7.39 1.07 -4.80
CA THR A 65 -8.78 1.36 -5.16
C THR A 65 -9.33 2.56 -4.39
N GLY A 66 -8.87 2.76 -3.15
CA GLY A 66 -9.24 3.91 -2.32
C GLY A 66 -8.46 5.19 -2.62
N VAL A 67 -7.53 5.18 -3.58
CA VAL A 67 -6.74 6.38 -3.93
C VAL A 67 -7.58 7.36 -4.73
N THR A 68 -7.66 8.60 -4.26
CA THR A 68 -8.37 9.71 -4.89
C THR A 68 -7.46 10.59 -5.72
N HIS A 69 -6.19 10.71 -5.32
CA HIS A 69 -5.15 11.44 -6.04
C HIS A 69 -3.79 10.74 -5.90
N LEU A 70 -3.02 10.66 -6.99
CA LEU A 70 -1.66 10.13 -6.99
C LEU A 70 -0.68 11.21 -7.45
N GLY A 71 0.07 11.76 -6.49
CA GLY A 71 1.12 12.74 -6.75
C GLY A 71 2.46 12.10 -7.13
N SER A 72 3.46 12.94 -7.37
CA SER A 72 4.83 12.49 -7.69
C SER A 72 5.45 11.64 -6.59
N ALA A 73 5.20 11.97 -5.31
CA ALA A 73 5.68 11.18 -4.17
C ALA A 73 5.11 9.76 -4.17
N GLY A 74 3.81 9.61 -4.47
CA GLY A 74 3.17 8.30 -4.61
C GLY A 74 3.73 7.50 -5.79
N LEU A 75 3.99 8.14 -6.93
CA LEU A 75 4.67 7.49 -8.07
C LEU A 75 6.07 7.00 -7.71
N VAL A 76 6.84 7.81 -6.99
CA VAL A 76 8.19 7.42 -6.52
C VAL A 76 8.11 6.24 -5.55
N LEU A 77 7.15 6.22 -4.64
CA LEU A 77 6.93 5.07 -3.75
C LEU A 77 6.62 3.81 -4.54
N LEU A 78 5.63 3.86 -5.45
CA LEU A 78 5.27 2.72 -6.28
C LEU A 78 6.46 2.22 -7.10
N ALA A 79 7.24 3.12 -7.70
CA ALA A 79 8.45 2.75 -8.43
C ALA A 79 9.50 2.09 -7.54
N ARG A 80 9.70 2.57 -6.31
CA ARG A 80 10.67 1.97 -5.36
C ARG A 80 10.23 0.59 -4.91
N LEU A 81 8.94 0.42 -4.61
CA LEU A 81 8.37 -0.90 -4.25
C LEU A 81 8.54 -1.88 -5.39
N ALA A 82 8.19 -1.48 -6.61
CA ALA A 82 8.27 -2.36 -7.78
C ALA A 82 9.72 -2.74 -8.14
N GLN A 83 10.68 -1.84 -7.94
CA GLN A 83 12.11 -2.14 -8.13
C GLN A 83 12.69 -3.07 -7.05
N ALA A 84 12.17 -3.00 -5.82
CA ALA A 84 12.58 -3.88 -4.74
C ALA A 84 11.89 -5.26 -4.79
N ALA A 85 10.80 -5.38 -5.54
CA ALA A 85 10.04 -6.61 -5.65
C ALA A 85 10.77 -7.65 -6.53
N PRO A 86 10.80 -8.93 -6.13
CA PRO A 86 11.41 -10.00 -6.93
C PRO A 86 10.59 -10.36 -8.18
N ALA A 87 9.34 -9.90 -8.26
CA ALA A 87 8.42 -10.10 -9.37
C ALA A 87 7.51 -8.88 -9.54
N PRO A 88 6.87 -8.69 -10.71
CA PRO A 88 5.92 -7.61 -10.92
C PRO A 88 4.79 -7.60 -9.88
N ILE A 89 4.57 -6.45 -9.25
CA ILE A 89 3.57 -6.26 -8.19
C ILE A 89 2.16 -6.36 -8.78
N ARG A 90 1.26 -7.09 -8.12
CA ARG A 90 -0.17 -7.06 -8.46
C ARG A 90 -0.76 -5.73 -7.99
N LEU A 91 -1.35 -4.97 -8.90
CA LEU A 91 -1.89 -3.64 -8.61
C LEU A 91 -3.37 -3.61 -8.92
N ARG A 92 -4.18 -3.40 -7.88
CA ARG A 92 -5.61 -3.16 -7.95
C ARG A 92 -5.86 -1.66 -7.82
N ALA A 93 -6.35 -1.00 -8.87
CA ALA A 93 -6.51 0.45 -8.84
C ALA A 93 -7.49 0.98 -9.88
N HIS A 94 -8.05 2.16 -9.64
CA HIS A 94 -8.87 2.84 -10.64
C HIS A 94 -8.04 3.29 -11.86
N PRO A 95 -8.53 3.07 -13.11
CA PRO A 95 -7.75 3.33 -14.32
C PRO A 95 -7.23 4.77 -14.47
N ARG A 96 -8.02 5.76 -14.05
CA ARG A 96 -7.66 7.19 -14.24
C ARG A 96 -6.71 7.71 -13.18
N THR A 97 -6.89 7.28 -11.94
CA THR A 97 -6.17 7.85 -10.79
C THR A 97 -4.76 7.31 -10.65
N VAL A 98 -4.56 6.02 -10.98
CA VAL A 98 -3.27 5.35 -10.75
C VAL A 98 -2.68 4.80 -12.05
N TRP A 99 -3.45 4.02 -12.81
CA TRP A 99 -2.91 3.38 -14.02
C TRP A 99 -2.47 4.36 -15.09
N ARG A 100 -3.26 5.40 -15.38
CA ARG A 100 -2.89 6.39 -16.40
C ARG A 100 -1.58 7.13 -16.06
N PRO A 101 -1.37 7.65 -14.83
CA PRO A 101 -0.06 8.16 -14.41
C PRO A 101 1.09 7.14 -14.57
N LEU A 102 0.89 5.88 -14.18
CA LEU A 102 1.91 4.84 -14.33
C LEU A 102 2.24 4.55 -15.81
N GLN A 103 1.24 4.56 -16.70
CA GLN A 103 1.45 4.38 -18.14
C GLN A 103 2.21 5.56 -18.75
N LEU A 104 1.82 6.80 -18.41
CA LEU A 104 2.46 8.02 -18.91
C LEU A 104 3.94 8.13 -18.51
N THR A 105 4.30 7.54 -17.37
CA THR A 105 5.67 7.52 -16.83
C THR A 105 6.46 6.27 -17.25
N GLY A 106 5.84 5.34 -17.98
CA GLY A 106 6.45 4.04 -18.35
C GLY A 106 6.56 3.04 -17.20
N LEU A 107 6.17 3.41 -15.97
CA LEU A 107 6.19 2.55 -14.79
C LEU A 107 5.16 1.43 -14.84
N GLY A 108 4.12 1.55 -15.67
CA GLY A 108 3.05 0.56 -15.80
C GLY A 108 3.54 -0.86 -16.12
N ALA A 109 4.68 -1.00 -16.79
CA ALA A 109 5.28 -2.30 -17.11
C ALA A 109 5.80 -3.07 -15.89
N LEU A 110 6.01 -2.39 -14.76
CA LEU A 110 6.48 -2.99 -13.51
C LEU A 110 5.33 -3.65 -12.71
N PHE A 111 4.08 -3.45 -13.13
CA PHE A 111 2.89 -3.90 -12.43
C PHE A 111 2.08 -4.89 -13.27
N ARG A 112 1.46 -5.84 -12.60
CA ARG A 112 0.41 -6.69 -13.17
C ARG A 112 -0.93 -6.09 -12.78
N HIS A 113 -1.77 -5.85 -13.78
CA HIS A 113 -3.12 -5.37 -13.55
C HIS A 113 -3.96 -6.44 -12.88
N GLU A 114 -4.41 -6.15 -11.66
CA GLU A 114 -5.45 -6.89 -10.97
C GLU A 114 -6.73 -6.06 -11.10
N GLY A 115 -7.81 -6.69 -11.59
CA GLY A 115 -9.08 -6.00 -11.83
C GLY A 115 -9.54 -5.21 -10.60
N PRO A 116 -10.17 -4.03 -10.75
CA PRO A 116 -10.75 -3.32 -9.62
C PRO A 116 -11.83 -4.15 -8.92
#